data_AF-A0A821R6Q8-F1
#
_entry.id   AF-A0A821R6Q8-F1
#
_cell.length_a   1.000
_cell.length_b   1.000
_cell.length_c   1.000
_cell.angle_alpha   90.00
_cell.angle_beta   90.00
_cell.angle_gamma   90.00
#
_symmetry.space_group_name_H-M   'P 1'
#
loop_
_entity.id
_entity.type
_entity.pdbx_description
1 polymer ?
#
loop_
_entity_poly.entity_id
_entity_poly.type
_entity_poly.pdbx_seq_one_letter_code
_entity_poly.pdbx_strand_id
1 'polypeptide(L)'
;MIPNDMAFSFKRLQFPVRLAFAMSINKSQGQSLSVCGINLENPCFSHGQLYVACSRVGNPLLFIYAPEHKTKNIVYQKALE
;
A
#
# COMPACT_ATOMS: atom_id res chain seq x y z
N MET A 1 -11.64 -12.58 -13.43
CA MET A 1 -12.72 -12.97 -12.50
C MET A 1 -12.44 -14.39 -12.05
N ILE A 2 -12.42 -14.65 -10.74
CA ILE A 2 -12.30 -16.04 -10.24
C ILE A 2 -13.59 -16.77 -10.67
N PRO A 3 -13.51 -17.95 -11.30
CA PRO A 3 -14.70 -18.73 -11.63
C PRO A 3 -15.45 -19.04 -10.34
N ASN A 4 -16.72 -18.64 -10.27
CA ASN A 4 -17.55 -18.87 -9.10
C ASN A 4 -18.45 -20.07 -9.40
N ASP A 5 -17.97 -21.29 -9.11
CA ASP A 5 -18.76 -22.54 -9.22
C ASP A 5 -19.88 -22.64 -8.16
N MET A 6 -20.32 -21.50 -7.65
CA MET A 6 -21.34 -21.37 -6.60
C MET A 6 -22.66 -21.02 -7.26
N ALA A 7 -23.72 -21.78 -6.96
CA ALA A 7 -25.05 -21.61 -7.53
C ALA A 7 -25.77 -20.30 -7.14
N PHE A 8 -25.10 -19.39 -6.44
CA PHE A 8 -25.67 -18.12 -5.98
C PHE A 8 -24.63 -17.00 -5.98
N SER A 9 -25.13 -15.76 -6.14
CA SER A 9 -24.32 -14.55 -6.16
C SER A 9 -24.26 -13.91 -4.77
N PHE A 10 -23.06 -13.53 -4.32
CA PHE A 10 -22.90 -12.77 -3.09
C PHE A 10 -23.11 -11.28 -3.35
N LYS A 11 -23.91 -10.64 -2.49
CA LYS A 11 -24.10 -9.18 -2.48
C LYS A 11 -23.57 -8.60 -1.18
N ARG A 12 -22.84 -7.49 -1.27
CA ARG A 12 -22.37 -6.73 -0.11
C ARG A 12 -23.32 -5.56 0.16
N LEU A 13 -23.84 -5.47 1.38
CA LEU A 13 -24.61 -4.32 1.87
C LEU A 13 -23.84 -3.70 3.03
N GLN A 14 -23.23 -2.54 2.80
CA GLN A 14 -22.42 -1.83 3.81
C GLN A 14 -22.33 -0.35 3.43
N PHE A 15 -22.25 0.53 4.43
CA PHE A 15 -22.00 1.95 4.20
C PHE A 15 -20.62 2.15 3.53
N PRO A 16 -20.49 3.07 2.55
CA PRO A 16 -19.23 3.29 1.83
C PRO A 16 -18.24 4.14 2.62
N VAL A 17 -18.05 3.83 3.91
CA VAL A 17 -17.20 4.59 4.84
C VAL A 17 -16.23 3.64 5.54
N ARG A 18 -15.00 4.09 5.75
CA ARG A 18 -13.95 3.36 6.48
C ARG A 18 -13.13 4.34 7.30
N LEU A 19 -12.72 3.94 8.50
CA LEU A 19 -11.67 4.65 9.23
C LEU A 19 -10.39 4.63 8.39
N ALA A 20 -9.78 5.80 8.18
CA ALA A 20 -8.70 5.98 7.22
C ALA A 20 -7.49 6.74 7.78
N PHE A 21 -7.34 6.80 9.10
CA PHE A 21 -6.15 7.41 9.72
C PHE A 21 -4.87 6.66 9.33
N ALA A 22 -4.95 5.33 9.30
CA ALA A 22 -3.93 4.47 8.71
C ALA A 22 -4.57 3.66 7.58
N MET A 23 -3.83 3.47 6.49
CA MET A 23 -4.25 2.66 5.36
C MET A 23 -3.09 1.82 4.86
N SER A 24 -3.39 0.69 4.24
CA SER A 24 -2.35 -0.11 3.60
C SER A 24 -1.79 0.62 2.38
N ILE A 25 -0.52 0.36 2.07
CA ILE A 25 0.17 0.94 0.90
C ILE A 25 -0.64 0.69 -0.39
N ASN A 26 -1.17 -0.52 -0.56
CA ASN A 26 -1.98 -0.87 -1.74
C ASN A 26 -3.27 -0.04 -1.84
N LYS A 27 -3.84 0.39 -0.70
CA LYS A 27 -5.02 1.28 -0.69
C LYS A 27 -4.66 2.74 -0.93
N SER A 28 -3.45 3.16 -0.54
CA SER A 28 -2.94 4.50 -0.82
C SER A 28 -2.61 4.73 -2.30
N GLN A 29 -2.46 3.67 -3.09
CA GLN A 29 -2.11 3.78 -4.50
C GLN A 29 -3.12 4.65 -5.28
N GLY A 30 -2.62 5.66 -5.98
CA GLY A 30 -3.45 6.63 -6.70
C GLY A 30 -3.97 7.80 -5.85
N GLN A 31 -3.64 7.85 -4.56
CA GLN A 31 -3.94 9.00 -3.70
C GLN A 31 -2.75 9.97 -3.64
N SER A 32 -3.06 11.26 -3.50
CA SER A 32 -2.08 12.29 -3.15
C SER A 32 -2.37 12.75 -1.71
N LEU A 33 -1.39 12.62 -0.84
CA LEU A 33 -1.44 12.99 0.57
C LEU A 33 -0.56 14.22 0.79
N SER A 34 -1.01 15.15 1.64
CA SER A 34 -0.22 16.35 1.98
C SER A 34 0.89 16.06 2.99
N VAL A 35 0.64 15.13 3.92
CA VAL A 35 1.57 14.66 4.95
C VAL A 35 1.35 13.15 5.10
N CYS A 36 2.42 12.38 5.21
CA CYS A 36 2.29 10.94 5.42
C CYS A 36 3.41 10.38 6.31
N GLY A 37 3.03 9.40 7.13
CA GLY A 37 3.95 8.52 7.86
C GLY A 37 3.90 7.12 7.25
N ILE A 38 5.05 6.54 6.93
CA ILE A 38 5.19 5.15 6.50
C ILE A 38 5.72 4.35 7.68
N ASN A 39 4.93 3.38 8.15
CA ASN A 39 5.36 2.39 9.14
C ASN A 39 5.91 1.14 8.42
N LEU A 40 7.21 0.89 8.54
CA LEU A 40 7.93 -0.29 8.04
C LEU A 40 8.42 -1.20 9.17
N GLU A 41 7.73 -1.23 10.32
CA GLU A 41 7.96 -2.23 11.36
C GLU A 41 8.00 -3.65 10.79
N ASN A 42 7.11 -3.92 9.83
CA ASN A 42 7.18 -5.08 8.96
C ASN A 42 7.66 -4.63 7.56
N PRO A 43 8.65 -5.33 6.95
CA PRO A 43 9.14 -4.97 5.63
C PRO A 43 8.06 -5.16 4.55
N CYS A 44 8.18 -4.39 3.47
CA CYS A 44 7.35 -4.61 2.27
C CYS A 44 7.54 -6.04 1.75
N PHE A 45 6.50 -6.60 1.13
CA PHE A 45 6.51 -7.99 0.64
C PHE A 45 6.39 -8.11 -0.88
N SER A 46 6.04 -7.03 -1.59
CA SER A 46 5.88 -7.03 -3.04
C SER A 46 6.73 -5.96 -3.73
N HIS A 47 7.03 -6.21 -5.01
CA HIS A 47 7.74 -5.24 -5.83
C HIS A 47 6.99 -3.91 -5.91
N GLY A 48 7.73 -2.80 -5.88
CA GLY A 48 7.20 -1.44 -6.05
C GLY A 48 6.40 -0.91 -4.86
N GLN A 49 6.16 -1.71 -3.82
CA GLN A 49 5.34 -1.30 -2.68
C GLN A 49 5.95 -0.11 -1.92
N LEU A 50 7.25 -0.17 -1.61
CA LEU A 50 7.94 0.94 -0.96
C LEU A 50 7.91 2.21 -1.83
N TYR A 51 8.10 2.07 -3.14
CA TYR A 51 7.99 3.18 -4.09
C TYR A 51 6.59 3.79 -4.11
N VAL A 52 5.55 2.94 -4.15
CA VAL A 52 4.15 3.36 -4.09
C VAL A 52 3.90 4.17 -2.83
N ALA A 53 4.44 3.76 -1.67
CA ALA A 53 4.25 4.47 -0.40
C ALA A 53 4.95 5.84 -0.40
N CYS A 54 6.24 5.89 -0.80
CA CYS A 54 7.01 7.14 -0.80
C CYS A 54 6.47 8.16 -1.82
N SER A 55 5.90 7.69 -2.94
CA SER A 55 5.35 8.55 -4.00
C SER A 55 3.94 9.09 -3.72
N ARG A 56 3.40 8.93 -2.50
CA ARG A 56 2.09 9.50 -2.14
C ARG A 56 2.15 10.92 -1.61
N VAL A 57 3.32 11.41 -1.23
CA VAL A 57 3.47 12.73 -0.61
C VAL A 57 4.58 13.52 -1.29
N GLY A 58 4.42 14.84 -1.35
CA GLY A 58 5.47 15.75 -1.78
C GLY A 58 6.54 15.94 -0.70
N ASN A 59 7.80 16.07 -1.10
CA ASN A 59 8.90 16.41 -0.20
C ASN A 59 8.68 17.85 0.35
N PRO A 60 8.85 18.14 1.67
CA PRO A 60 9.52 17.36 2.73
C PRO A 60 8.63 16.69 3.79
N LEU A 61 7.34 16.45 3.52
CA LEU A 61 6.38 16.02 4.56
C LEU A 61 6.20 14.50 4.66
N LEU A 62 7.28 13.75 4.39
CA LEU A 62 7.34 12.29 4.47
C LEU A 62 8.13 11.83 5.69
N PHE A 63 7.49 11.08 6.58
CA PHE A 63 8.14 10.47 7.74
C PHE A 63 8.17 8.95 7.57
N ILE A 64 9.32 8.32 7.79
CA ILE A 64 9.47 6.86 7.63
C ILE A 64 9.99 6.28 8.94
N TYR A 65 9.21 5.36 9.51
CA TYR A 65 9.67 4.50 10.58
C TYR A 65 10.12 3.17 9.98
N ALA A 66 11.37 2.77 10.23
CA ALA A 66 11.90 1.47 9.88
C ALA A 66 12.82 1.00 11.02
N PRO A 67 12.67 -0.26 11.50
CA PRO A 67 13.63 -0.84 12.43
C PRO A 67 15.05 -0.73 11.87
N GLU A 68 16.01 -0.34 12.72
CA GLU A 68 17.41 -0.12 12.34
C GLU A 68 17.63 0.91 11.22
N HIS A 69 16.62 1.75 10.93
CA HIS A 69 16.61 2.69 9.80
C HIS A 69 16.86 2.02 8.44
N LYS A 70 16.49 0.74 8.30
CA LYS A 70 16.68 -0.06 7.08
C LYS A 70 15.43 -0.87 6.74
N THR A 71 15.26 -1.13 5.45
CA THR A 71 14.18 -1.99 4.95
C THR A 71 14.67 -2.76 3.73
N LYS A 72 14.13 -3.96 3.51
CA LYS A 72 14.45 -4.78 2.33
C LYS A 72 13.75 -4.20 1.11
N ASN A 73 14.52 -3.76 0.12
CA ASN A 73 13.96 -3.37 -1.16
C ASN A 73 13.57 -4.63 -1.96
N ILE A 74 12.29 -4.79 -2.28
CA ILE A 74 11.81 -5.89 -3.11
C ILE A 74 11.71 -5.42 -4.55
N VAL A 75 12.60 -5.96 -5.39
CA VAL A 75 12.67 -5.64 -6.81
C VAL A 75 12.61 -6.89 -7.65
N TYR A 76 11.69 -6.92 -8.62
CA TYR A 76 11.68 -7.95 -9.65
C TYR A 76 12.67 -7.55 -10.73
N GLN A 77 13.73 -8.33 -10.91
CA GLN A 77 14.82 -7.99 -11.84
C GLN A 77 14.32 -7.84 -13.29
N LYS A 78 13.34 -8.65 -13.71
CA LYS A 78 12.68 -8.54 -15.03
C LYS A 78 12.01 -7.19 -15.30
N ALA A 79 11.74 -6.39 -14.26
CA ALA A 79 11.14 -5.05 -14.42
C ALA A 79 12.21 -3.95 -14.61
N LEU A 80 13.50 -4.31 -14.52
CA LEU A 80 14.63 -3.42 -14.76
C LEU A 80 15.31 -3.66 -16.13
N GLU A 81 14.90 -4.72 -16.83
CA GLU A 81 15.24 -5.00 -18.23
C GLU A 81 14.36 -4.17 -19.17
#